data_AF-A0AAF0VNM8-F1
#
_entry.id   AF-A0AAF0VNM8-F1
#
_cell.length_a   1.000
_cell.length_b   1.000
_cell.length_c   1.000
_cell.angle_alpha   90.00
_cell.angle_beta   90.00
_cell.angle_gamma   90.00
#
_symmetry.space_group_name_H-M   'P 1'
#
loop_
_entity.id
_entity.type
_entity.pdbx_description
1 polymer ?
#
loop_
_entity_poly.entity_id
_entity_poly.type
_entity_poly.pdbx_seq_one_letter_code
_entity_poly.pdbx_strand_id
1 'polypeptide(L)'
;MRRGLTGIRRLDRPALADRERQVLLAWLLGTTKESAARELFVSPYTVKTHIDRIRRKYDSLGRPAKSKVALLLRVIEDGLIEIDQIRDHI
;
A
#
# COMPACT_ATOMS: atom_id res chain seq x y z
N MET A 1 32.87 12.30 3.80
CA MET A 1 32.25 11.70 2.60
C MET A 1 30.98 10.95 2.98
N ARG A 2 29.79 11.52 2.78
CA ARG A 2 28.51 10.81 2.95
C ARG A 2 27.99 10.45 1.56
N ARG A 3 28.19 9.19 1.15
CA ARG A 3 27.72 8.64 -0.14
C ARG A 3 26.20 8.77 -0.24
N GLY A 4 25.72 9.19 -1.41
CA GLY A 4 24.32 9.34 -1.74
C GLY A 4 23.56 8.01 -1.73
N LEU A 5 22.36 8.01 -1.16
CA LEU A 5 21.38 6.91 -1.22
C LEU A 5 20.00 7.38 -1.71
N THR A 6 19.90 8.61 -2.22
CA THR A 6 18.61 9.26 -2.49
C THR A 6 18.00 8.89 -3.85
N GLY A 7 18.74 8.17 -4.71
CA GLY A 7 18.27 7.77 -6.06
C GLY A 7 17.70 6.35 -6.18
N ILE A 8 18.06 5.43 -5.29
CA ILE A 8 17.81 3.98 -5.48
C ILE A 8 16.42 3.55 -4.95
N ARG A 9 15.92 4.19 -3.88
CA ARG A 9 14.63 3.81 -3.25
C ARG A 9 13.41 3.88 -4.16
N ARG A 10 13.42 4.70 -5.23
CA ARG A 10 12.27 4.81 -6.15
C ARG A 10 12.23 3.70 -7.20
N LEU A 11 13.35 3.03 -7.49
CA LEU A 11 13.42 2.01 -8.54
C LEU A 11 12.87 0.64 -8.08
N ASP A 12 12.81 0.40 -6.77
CA ASP A 12 12.41 -0.89 -6.19
C ASP A 12 10.95 -0.91 -5.66
N ARG A 13 10.13 0.08 -6.04
CA ARG A 13 8.70 0.11 -5.67
C ARG A 13 7.83 -0.50 -6.77
N PRO A 14 6.77 -1.23 -6.43
CA PRO A 14 5.89 -1.80 -7.44
C PRO A 14 5.13 -0.70 -8.18
N ALA A 15 5.01 -0.85 -9.51
CA ALA A 15 4.08 -0.07 -10.29
C ALA A 15 2.64 -0.52 -9.97
N LEU A 16 1.95 0.25 -9.13
CA LEU A 16 0.54 0.05 -8.82
C LEU A 16 -0.32 0.80 -9.83
N ALA A 17 -1.34 0.14 -10.38
CA ALA A 17 -2.36 0.83 -11.15
C ALA A 17 -3.15 1.76 -10.23
N ASP A 18 -3.75 2.81 -10.78
CA ASP A 18 -4.48 3.81 -9.99
C ASP A 18 -5.54 3.17 -9.10
N ARG A 19 -6.28 2.20 -9.63
CA ARG A 19 -7.30 1.47 -8.85
C ARG A 19 -6.70 0.64 -7.72
N GLU A 20 -5.53 0.03 -7.93
CA GLU A 20 -4.84 -0.69 -6.85
C GLU A 20 -4.38 0.28 -5.76
N ARG A 21 -3.86 1.45 -6.14
CA ARG A 21 -3.46 2.49 -5.18
C ARG A 21 -4.66 2.99 -4.37
N GLN A 22 -5.80 3.26 -5.01
CA GLN A 22 -7.03 3.67 -4.33
C GLN A 22 -7.48 2.63 -3.30
N VAL A 23 -7.58 1.36 -3.72
CA VAL A 23 -8.00 0.26 -2.84
C VAL A 23 -7.01 0.05 -1.69
N LEU A 24 -5.72 0.17 -1.97
CA LEU A 24 -4.67 0.06 -0.96
C LEU A 24 -4.80 1.13 0.11
N LEU A 25 -4.91 2.40 -0.29
CA LEU A 25 -4.98 3.52 0.64
C LEU A 25 -6.28 3.51 1.44
N ALA A 26 -7.43 3.29 0.79
CA ALA A 26 -8.72 3.19 1.48
C ALA A 26 -8.71 2.05 2.53
N TRP A 27 -8.11 0.90 2.21
CA TRP A 27 -8.03 -0.20 3.19
C TRP A 27 -7.00 0.04 4.31
N LEU A 28 -5.87 0.68 4.01
CA LEU A 28 -4.84 0.97 5.01
C LEU A 28 -5.32 2.02 6.01
N LEU A 29 -5.99 3.06 5.52
CA LEU A 29 -6.57 4.13 6.32
C LEU A 29 -7.89 3.73 7.00
N GLY A 30 -8.67 2.84 6.39
CA GLY A 30 -9.89 2.31 7.00
C GLY A 30 -9.62 1.23 8.07
N THR A 31 -10.67 0.89 8.81
CA THR A 31 -10.61 -0.15 9.86
C THR A 31 -10.64 -1.56 9.26
N THR A 32 -11.52 -1.82 8.29
CA THR A 32 -11.75 -3.15 7.72
C THR A 32 -11.85 -3.15 6.19
N LYS A 33 -11.91 -4.34 5.56
CA LYS A 33 -12.10 -4.45 4.10
C LYS A 33 -13.50 -4.02 3.69
N GLU A 34 -14.49 -4.19 4.56
CA GLU A 34 -15.88 -3.81 4.38
C GLU A 34 -16.03 -2.29 4.34
N SER A 35 -15.29 -1.58 5.20
CA SER A 35 -15.22 -0.10 5.17
C SER A 35 -14.66 0.40 3.83
N ALA A 36 -13.50 -0.10 3.41
CA ALA A 36 -12.89 0.29 2.13
C ALA A 36 -13.77 -0.08 0.92
N ALA A 37 -14.45 -1.23 0.99
CA ALA A 37 -15.36 -1.68 -0.05
C ALA A 37 -16.56 -0.73 -0.21
N ARG A 38 -17.13 -0.28 0.91
CA ARG A 38 -18.23 0.70 0.93
C ARG A 38 -17.79 2.04 0.34
N GLU A 39 -16.64 2.56 0.77
CA GLU A 39 -16.10 3.83 0.27
C GLU A 39 -15.87 3.80 -1.25
N LEU A 40 -15.37 2.68 -1.76
CA LEU A 40 -14.99 2.54 -3.17
C LEU A 40 -16.07 1.92 -4.06
N PHE A 41 -17.28 1.70 -3.50
CA PHE A 41 -18.43 1.08 -4.18
C PHE A 41 -18.08 -0.26 -4.86
N VAL A 42 -17.39 -1.14 -4.13
CA VAL A 42 -17.02 -2.49 -4.58
C VAL A 42 -17.37 -3.54 -3.52
N SER A 43 -17.18 -4.81 -3.84
CA SER A 43 -17.32 -5.87 -2.84
C SER A 43 -16.06 -5.99 -1.95
N PRO A 44 -16.19 -6.47 -0.69
CA PRO A 44 -15.02 -6.81 0.15
C PRO A 44 -14.12 -7.87 -0.50
N TYR A 45 -14.69 -8.77 -1.32
CA TYR A 45 -13.93 -9.75 -2.10
C TYR A 45 -13.06 -9.08 -3.18
N THR A 46 -13.57 -8.04 -3.83
CA THR A 46 -12.81 -7.22 -4.79
C THR A 46 -11.65 -6.54 -4.09
N VAL A 47 -11.87 -5.96 -2.90
CA VAL A 47 -10.79 -5.38 -2.07
C VAL A 47 -9.72 -6.42 -1.78
N LYS A 48 -10.10 -7.62 -1.29
CA LYS A 48 -9.17 -8.71 -1.03
C LYS A 48 -8.34 -9.06 -2.27
N THR A 49 -8.99 -9.21 -3.43
CA THR A 49 -8.32 -9.54 -4.69
C THR A 49 -7.28 -8.51 -5.09
N HIS A 50 -7.59 -7.21 -4.94
CA HIS A 50 -6.61 -6.14 -5.17
C HIS A 50 -5.44 -6.23 -4.19
N ILE A 51 -5.69 -6.43 -2.89
CA ILE A 51 -4.62 -6.55 -1.88
C ILE A 51 -3.71 -7.75 -2.19
N ASP A 52 -4.27 -8.89 -2.59
CA ASP A 52 -3.48 -10.06 -2.96
C ASP A 52 -2.62 -9.79 -4.22
N ARG A 53 -3.15 -9.04 -5.20
CA ARG A 53 -2.38 -8.61 -6.38
C ARG A 53 -1.26 -7.65 -6.02
N ILE A 54 -1.51 -6.67 -5.16
CA ILE A 54 -0.51 -5.71 -4.67
C ILE A 54 0.61 -6.43 -3.93
N ARG A 55 0.27 -7.37 -3.04
CA ARG A 55 1.25 -8.19 -2.32
C ARG A 55 2.16 -8.96 -3.26
N ARG A 56 1.59 -9.57 -4.31
CA ARG A 56 2.40 -10.25 -5.34
C ARG A 56 3.36 -9.30 -6.06
N LYS A 57 2.97 -8.05 -6.31
CA LYS A 57 3.87 -7.05 -6.92
C LYS A 57 5.02 -6.68 -5.99
N TYR A 58 4.76 -6.57 -4.69
CA TYR A 58 5.81 -6.37 -3.69
C TYR A 58 6.72 -7.60 -3.56
N ASP A 59 6.13 -8.81 -3.52
CA ASP A 59 6.87 -10.08 -3.48
C ASP A 59 7.77 -10.25 -4.70
N SER A 60 7.32 -9.88 -5.92
CA SER A 60 8.13 -9.97 -7.15
C SER A 60 9.36 -9.07 -7.16
N LEU A 61 9.39 -8.05 -6.30
CA LEU A 61 10.54 -7.15 -6.11
C LEU A 61 11.38 -7.54 -4.88
N GLY A 62 11.14 -8.71 -4.28
CA GLY A 62 11.84 -9.18 -3.09
C GLY A 62 11.48 -8.41 -1.81
N ARG A 63 10.34 -7.70 -1.80
CA ARG A 63 9.92 -6.83 -0.70
C ARG A 63 8.60 -7.30 -0.06
N PRO A 64 8.51 -8.53 0.48
CA PRO A 64 7.24 -9.12 0.88
C PRO A 64 6.49 -8.34 1.95
N ALA A 65 5.15 -8.33 1.85
CA ALA A 65 4.25 -7.55 2.71
C ALA A 65 3.02 -8.37 3.15
N LYS A 66 3.27 -9.39 3.99
CA LYS A 66 2.27 -10.42 4.33
C LYS A 66 1.16 -9.98 5.30
N SER A 67 1.38 -8.92 6.08
CA SER A 67 0.39 -8.37 7.02
C SER A 67 -0.08 -6.97 6.60
N LYS A 68 -1.17 -6.45 7.18
CA LYS A 68 -1.63 -5.07 6.95
C LYS A 68 -0.54 -4.07 7.36
N VAL A 69 0.08 -4.31 8.51
CA VAL A 69 1.19 -3.50 9.04
C VAL A 69 2.43 -3.55 8.13
N ALA A 70 2.84 -4.73 7.68
CA ALA A 70 3.97 -4.86 6.76
C ALA A 70 3.71 -4.11 5.44
N LEU A 71 2.46 -4.15 4.95
CA LEU A 71 2.08 -3.43 3.75
C LEU A 71 2.06 -1.91 3.98
N LEU A 72 1.59 -1.44 5.13
CA LEU A 72 1.67 -0.03 5.53
C LEU A 72 3.12 0.48 5.53
N LEU A 73 4.03 -0.28 6.13
CA LEU A 73 5.45 0.07 6.15
C LEU A 73 6.02 0.23 4.73
N ARG A 74 5.65 -0.67 3.79
CA ARG A 74 6.07 -0.54 2.38
C ARG A 74 5.52 0.71 1.72
N VAL A 75 4.25 1.05 1.97
CA VAL A 75 3.60 2.24 1.40
C VAL A 75 4.27 3.52 1.91
N ILE A 76 4.68 3.57 3.17
CA ILE A 76 5.46 4.68 3.75
C ILE A 76 6.87 4.74 3.11
N GLU A 77 7.59 3.61 3.05
CA GLU A 77 8.91 3.53 2.41
C GLU A 77 8.89 4.01 0.95
N ASP A 78 7.79 3.78 0.24
CA ASP A 78 7.60 4.12 -1.17
C ASP A 78 7.06 5.54 -1.40
N GLY A 79 6.78 6.30 -0.32
CA GLY A 79 6.23 7.65 -0.34
C GLY A 79 4.82 7.73 -0.93
N LEU A 80 4.01 6.67 -0.74
CA LEU A 80 2.63 6.63 -1.19
C LEU A 80 1.67 7.21 -0.15
N ILE A 81 2.07 7.22 1.12
CA ILE A 81 1.36 7.85 2.23
C ILE A 81 2.38 8.44 3.21
N GLU A 82 2.09 9.62 3.74
CA GLU A 82 2.86 10.24 4.81
C GLU A 82 2.27 9.88 6.19
N ILE A 83 3.11 9.90 7.24
CA ILE A 83 2.69 9.54 8.60
C ILE A 83 1.54 10.41 9.10
N ASP A 84 1.52 11.69 8.73
CA ASP A 84 0.47 12.62 9.14
C ASP A 84 -0.91 12.19 8.63
N GLN A 85 -0.98 11.64 7.42
CA GLN A 85 -2.23 11.14 6.85
C GLN A 85 -2.74 9.89 7.58
N ILE A 86 -1.86 9.12 8.22
CA ILE A 86 -2.24 7.97 9.04
C ILE A 86 -2.88 8.44 10.34
N ARG A 87 -2.33 9.49 10.98
CA ARG A 87 -2.78 10.00 12.28
C ARG A 87 -4.25 10.43 12.28
N ASP A 88 -4.75 10.93 11.15
CA ASP A 88 -6.14 11.37 11.01
C ASP A 88 -7.17 10.22 10.98
N HIS A 89 -6.71 8.96 10.94
CA HIS A 89 -7.56 7.78 10.73
C HIS A 89 -7.46 6.70 11.83
N ILE A 90 -6.67 6.95 12.88
CA ILE A 90 -6.52 6.04 14.05
C ILE A 90 -7.29 6.53 15.27
#